data_AF-A0A2E0PWV6-F1
#
_entry.id   AF-A0A2E0PWV6-F1
#
_cell.length_a   1.000
_cell.length_b   1.000
_cell.length_c   1.000
_cell.angle_alpha   90.00
_cell.angle_beta   90.00
_cell.angle_gamma   90.00
#
_symmetry.space_group_name_H-M   'P 1'
#
loop_
_entity.id
_entity.type
_entity.pdbx_description
1 polymer ?
#
loop_
_entity_poly.entity_id
_entity_poly.type
_entity_poly.pdbx_seq_one_letter_code
_entity_poly.pdbx_strand_id
1 'polypeptide(L)'
;GGEGVDELWGEPFKVFSMPIEDFFQSRYIKISQTMSEIDQVTSSITTITITDDALSFVNNKLLELGVMAKMACETIRTDPVMFDVWPCYIAAKEEYEKSLDNLLSDKNEKKNIKFMHAYRLIKECGVLLIKLATLRVPIPDSVRSFTKKCEEFTKNHEKM
;
A
#
# COMPACT_ATOMS: atom_id res chain seq x y z
N GLY A 1 10.53 -4.18 -16.85
CA GLY A 1 10.60 -4.53 -15.42
C GLY A 1 9.64 -3.63 -14.66
N GLY A 2 9.13 -4.07 -13.51
CA GLY A 2 8.35 -3.19 -12.63
C GLY A 2 9.28 -2.23 -11.89
N GLU A 3 8.80 -1.03 -11.58
CA GLU A 3 9.52 -0.06 -10.73
C GLU A 3 9.92 -0.70 -9.39
N GLY A 4 11.17 -0.51 -8.97
CA GLY A 4 11.77 -1.05 -7.74
C GLY A 4 12.31 -2.48 -7.83
N VAL A 5 12.14 -3.17 -8.97
CA VAL A 5 12.64 -4.56 -9.14
C VAL A 5 14.15 -4.60 -9.34
N ASP A 6 14.73 -3.59 -9.98
CA ASP A 6 16.17 -3.42 -10.15
C ASP A 6 16.89 -3.28 -8.80
N GLU A 7 16.27 -2.61 -7.85
CA GLU A 7 16.82 -2.46 -6.50
C GLU A 7 16.93 -3.79 -5.75
N LEU A 8 16.04 -4.76 -5.99
CA LEU A 8 16.11 -6.10 -5.38
C LEU A 8 17.40 -6.84 -5.75
N TRP A 9 17.98 -6.54 -6.91
CA TRP A 9 19.17 -7.19 -7.43
C TRP A 9 20.44 -6.35 -7.24
N GLY A 10 20.34 -5.02 -7.26
CA GLY A 10 21.46 -4.10 -7.09
C GLY A 10 21.84 -3.82 -5.63
N GLU A 11 20.87 -3.75 -4.71
CA GLU A 11 21.13 -3.45 -3.29
C GLU A 11 22.02 -4.48 -2.58
N PRO A 12 21.87 -5.80 -2.80
CA PRO A 12 22.75 -6.78 -2.15
C PRO A 12 24.24 -6.60 -2.50
N PHE A 13 24.54 -6.13 -3.72
CA PHE A 13 25.93 -5.90 -4.14
C PHE A 13 26.56 -4.68 -3.45
N LYS A 14 25.76 -3.69 -3.03
CA LYS A 14 26.25 -2.50 -2.32
C LYS A 14 26.94 -2.86 -1.01
N VAL A 15 26.48 -3.89 -0.31
CA VAL A 15 27.10 -4.40 0.94
C VAL A 15 28.59 -4.70 0.77
N PHE A 16 29.02 -5.11 -0.43
CA PHE A 16 30.42 -5.46 -0.71
C PHE A 16 31.24 -4.33 -1.34
N SER A 17 30.59 -3.22 -1.73
CA SER A 17 31.23 -2.15 -2.50
C SER A 17 31.21 -0.76 -1.82
N MET A 18 30.58 -0.63 -0.65
CA MET A 18 30.59 0.61 0.14
C MET A 18 30.83 0.32 1.63
N PRO A 19 31.24 1.33 2.42
CA PRO A 19 31.29 1.24 3.88
C PRO A 19 29.94 0.79 4.45
N ILE A 20 29.99 0.02 5.54
CA ILE A 20 28.79 -0.57 6.13
C ILE A 20 27.84 0.51 6.67
N GLU A 21 28.39 1.62 7.16
CA GLU A 21 27.66 2.78 7.65
C GLU A 21 26.83 3.43 6.53
N ASP A 22 27.46 3.69 5.38
CA ASP A 22 26.81 4.28 4.20
C ASP A 22 25.70 3.37 3.66
N PHE A 23 25.95 2.04 3.68
CA PHE A 23 24.94 1.05 3.29
C PHE A 23 23.70 1.11 4.19
N PHE A 24 23.89 1.08 5.52
CA PHE A 24 22.76 1.17 6.45
C PHE A 24 22.04 2.51 6.35
N GLN A 25 22.77 3.62 6.24
CA GLN A 25 22.18 4.94 6.05
C GLN A 25 21.28 4.99 4.80
N SER A 26 21.77 4.50 3.66
CA SER A 26 21.00 4.40 2.42
C SER A 26 19.73 3.58 2.61
N ARG A 27 19.82 2.41 3.28
CA ARG A 27 18.64 1.56 3.53
C ARG A 27 17.61 2.22 4.44
N TYR A 28 18.03 2.88 5.51
CA TYR A 28 17.10 3.56 6.41
C TYR A 28 16.36 4.71 5.71
N ILE A 29 17.05 5.48 4.87
CA ILE A 29 16.42 6.52 4.04
C ILE A 29 15.35 5.89 3.14
N LYS A 30 15.67 4.81 2.43
CA LYS A 30 14.72 4.14 1.54
C LYS A 30 13.49 3.60 2.28
N ILE A 31 13.69 2.93 3.42
CA ILE A 31 12.60 2.45 4.27
C ILE A 31 11.69 3.61 4.70
N SER A 32 12.27 4.73 5.14
CA SER A 32 11.50 5.91 5.54
C SER A 32 10.69 6.51 4.39
N GLN A 33 11.27 6.55 3.18
CA GLN A 33 10.59 7.01 1.97
C GLN A 33 9.45 6.05 1.58
N THR A 34 9.67 4.74 1.64
CA THR A 34 8.63 3.72 1.41
C THR A 34 7.48 3.84 2.41
N MET A 35 7.77 4.06 3.69
CA MET A 35 6.74 4.29 4.71
C MET A 35 5.93 5.56 4.43
N SER A 36 6.59 6.64 4.00
CA SER A 36 5.92 7.87 3.56
C SER A 36 5.01 7.64 2.35
N GLU A 37 5.42 6.79 1.41
CA GLU A 37 4.60 6.42 0.25
C GLU A 37 3.40 5.55 0.64
N ILE A 38 3.57 4.63 1.61
CA ILE A 38 2.45 3.88 2.20
C ILE A 38 1.43 4.84 2.81
N ASP A 39 1.87 5.83 3.57
CA ASP A 39 0.99 6.84 4.15
C ASP A 39 0.29 7.68 3.08
N GLN A 40 0.99 8.05 2.01
CA GLN A 40 0.43 8.80 0.89
C GLN A 40 -0.67 8.01 0.16
N VAL A 41 -0.39 6.75 -0.20
CA VAL A 41 -1.34 5.85 -0.86
C VAL A 41 -2.58 5.63 0.02
N THR A 42 -2.37 5.35 1.30
CA THR A 42 -3.44 5.13 2.28
C THR A 42 -4.31 6.38 2.46
N SER A 43 -3.70 7.57 2.54
CA SER A 43 -4.42 8.83 2.66
C SER A 43 -5.26 9.13 1.42
N SER A 44 -4.70 8.93 0.22
CA SER A 44 -5.41 9.19 -1.04
C SER A 44 -6.61 8.28 -1.28
N ILE A 45 -6.58 7.02 -0.86
CA ILE A 45 -7.76 6.14 -0.99
C ILE A 45 -8.81 6.43 0.09
N THR A 46 -8.38 6.90 1.26
CA THR A 46 -9.27 7.24 2.38
C THR A 46 -10.22 8.38 1.99
N THR A 47 -9.74 9.38 1.23
CA THR A 47 -10.60 10.49 0.76
C THR A 47 -11.73 10.02 -0.14
N ILE A 48 -11.58 8.89 -0.83
CA ILE A 48 -12.61 8.30 -1.70
C ILE A 48 -13.59 7.48 -0.88
N THR A 49 -13.07 6.60 -0.02
CA THR A 49 -13.86 5.57 0.66
C THR A 49 -14.63 6.09 1.86
N ILE A 50 -14.17 7.15 2.53
CA ILE A 50 -14.86 7.73 3.70
C ILE A 50 -16.19 8.40 3.33
N THR A 51 -16.40 8.72 2.06
CA THR A 51 -17.60 9.43 1.59
C THR A 51 -18.79 8.49 1.31
N ASP A 52 -18.56 7.18 1.31
CA ASP A 52 -19.56 6.17 1.00
C ASP A 52 -19.58 5.11 2.10
N ASP A 53 -20.69 5.02 2.83
CA ASP A 53 -20.87 4.06 3.92
C ASP A 53 -20.62 2.61 3.46
N ALA A 54 -20.93 2.28 2.20
CA ALA A 54 -20.68 0.95 1.64
C ALA A 54 -19.18 0.63 1.50
N LEU A 55 -18.33 1.66 1.42
CA LEU A 55 -16.88 1.54 1.30
C LEU A 55 -16.15 1.73 2.65
N SER A 56 -16.84 2.22 3.68
CA SER A 56 -16.25 2.48 5.00
C SER A 56 -15.61 1.23 5.63
N PHE A 57 -16.20 0.05 5.44
CA PHE A 57 -15.68 -1.20 5.98
C PHE A 57 -14.34 -1.59 5.34
N VAL A 58 -14.23 -1.51 4.01
CA VAL A 58 -12.96 -1.80 3.30
C VAL A 58 -11.91 -0.72 3.56
N ASN A 59 -12.33 0.53 3.80
CA ASN A 59 -11.42 1.60 4.23
C ASN A 59 -10.69 1.22 5.53
N ASN A 60 -11.42 0.76 6.54
CA ASN A 60 -10.81 0.36 7.81
C ASN A 60 -9.76 -0.76 7.61
N LYS A 61 -10.03 -1.70 6.71
CA LYS A 61 -9.09 -2.78 6.37
C LYS A 61 -7.89 -2.30 5.56
N LEU A 62 -8.05 -1.30 4.71
CA LEU A 62 -6.92 -0.63 4.05
C LEU A 62 -6.05 0.16 5.03
N LEU A 63 -6.66 0.86 5.99
CA LEU A 63 -5.92 1.58 7.05
C LEU A 63 -5.10 0.60 7.90
N GLU A 64 -5.73 -0.50 8.33
CA GLU A 64 -5.06 -1.57 9.08
C GLU A 64 -3.92 -2.20 8.29
N LEU A 65 -4.16 -2.53 7.02
CA LEU A 65 -3.12 -3.02 6.11
C LEU A 65 -1.99 -2.01 5.94
N GLY A 66 -2.28 -0.71 5.82
CA GLY A 66 -1.28 0.35 5.72
C GLY A 66 -0.38 0.44 6.95
N VAL A 67 -0.95 0.37 8.16
CA VAL A 67 -0.17 0.35 9.40
C VAL A 67 0.71 -0.90 9.47
N MET A 68 0.14 -2.08 9.20
CA MET A 68 0.90 -3.34 9.22
C MET A 68 1.95 -3.41 8.12
N ALA A 69 1.70 -2.83 6.95
CA ALA A 69 2.66 -2.71 5.87
C ALA A 69 3.88 -1.88 6.27
N LYS A 70 3.69 -0.79 7.03
CA LYS A 70 4.81 0.01 7.58
C LYS A 70 5.63 -0.78 8.59
N MET A 71 4.97 -1.43 9.55
CA MET A 71 5.66 -2.31 10.52
C MET A 71 6.46 -3.42 9.81
N ALA A 72 5.83 -4.06 8.82
CA ALA A 72 6.46 -5.08 8.01
C ALA A 72 7.55 -4.51 7.08
N CYS A 73 7.56 -3.22 6.75
CA CYS A 73 8.59 -2.58 5.94
C CYS A 73 9.88 -2.32 6.73
N GLU A 74 9.77 -1.91 7.99
CA GLU A 74 10.93 -1.59 8.83
C GLU A 74 11.53 -2.81 9.57
N THR A 75 10.73 -3.84 9.86
CA THR A 75 11.14 -4.97 10.72
C THR A 75 12.13 -5.91 10.02
N ILE A 76 13.39 -5.97 10.45
CA ILE A 76 14.38 -6.86 9.83
C ILE A 76 13.99 -8.33 10.04
N ARG A 77 14.12 -9.19 9.01
CA ARG A 77 13.69 -10.61 9.09
C ARG A 77 14.36 -11.42 10.20
N THR A 78 15.56 -11.03 10.62
CA THR A 78 16.32 -11.69 11.69
C THR A 78 16.02 -11.11 13.08
N ASP A 79 15.24 -10.04 13.16
CA ASP A 79 14.79 -9.46 14.43
C ASP A 79 13.77 -10.39 15.09
N PRO A 80 13.89 -10.72 16.39
CA PRO A 80 12.87 -11.48 17.11
C PRO A 80 11.44 -10.92 16.96
N VAL A 81 11.26 -9.61 16.86
CA VAL A 81 9.92 -8.98 16.71
C VAL A 81 9.24 -9.36 15.39
N MET A 82 9.99 -9.89 14.41
CA MET A 82 9.44 -10.40 13.15
C MET A 82 8.40 -11.50 13.37
N PHE A 83 8.53 -12.31 14.43
CA PHE A 83 7.57 -13.37 14.76
C PHE A 83 6.21 -12.83 15.20
N ASP A 84 6.14 -11.57 15.66
CA ASP A 84 4.89 -10.90 15.98
C ASP A 84 4.39 -10.08 14.78
N VAL A 85 5.27 -9.32 14.14
CA VAL A 85 4.91 -8.39 13.05
C VAL A 85 4.41 -9.12 11.82
N TRP A 86 5.07 -10.21 11.41
CA TRP A 86 4.70 -10.89 10.16
C TRP A 86 3.32 -11.56 10.22
N PRO A 87 2.98 -12.37 11.24
CA PRO A 87 1.61 -12.91 11.33
C PRO A 87 0.52 -11.82 11.31
N CYS A 88 0.75 -10.69 11.98
CA CYS A 88 -0.18 -9.56 11.95
C CYS A 88 -0.33 -8.93 10.55
N TYR A 89 0.77 -8.76 9.81
CA TYR A 89 0.71 -8.27 8.44
C TYR A 89 0.04 -9.27 7.46
N ILE A 90 0.25 -10.58 7.62
CA ILE A 90 -0.55 -11.60 6.89
C ILE A 90 -2.03 -11.42 7.19
N ALA A 91 -2.40 -11.39 8.46
CA ALA A 91 -3.80 -11.33 8.87
C ALA A 91 -4.49 -10.09 8.30
N ALA A 92 -3.86 -8.92 8.41
CA ALA A 92 -4.39 -7.67 7.85
C ALA A 92 -4.57 -7.75 6.33
N LYS A 93 -3.62 -8.38 5.62
CA LYS A 93 -3.72 -8.60 4.17
C LYS A 93 -4.91 -9.50 3.82
N GLU A 94 -5.05 -10.64 4.48
CA GLU A 94 -6.14 -11.59 4.24
C GLU A 94 -7.51 -10.98 4.57
N GLU A 95 -7.60 -10.21 5.65
CA GLU A 95 -8.83 -9.51 6.01
C GLU A 95 -9.21 -8.43 4.99
N TYR A 96 -8.22 -7.69 4.46
CA TYR A 96 -8.44 -6.78 3.33
C TYR A 96 -8.95 -7.53 2.09
N GLU A 97 -8.30 -8.62 1.69
CA GLU A 97 -8.70 -9.41 0.51
C GLU A 97 -10.13 -9.95 0.67
N LYS A 98 -10.45 -10.50 1.85
CA LYS A 98 -11.81 -10.94 2.19
C LYS A 98 -12.83 -9.80 2.18
N SER A 99 -12.46 -8.61 2.65
CA SER A 99 -13.35 -7.44 2.61
C SER A 99 -13.66 -7.02 1.17
N LEU A 100 -12.69 -7.14 0.27
CA LEU A 100 -12.84 -6.83 -1.15
C LEU A 100 -13.79 -7.82 -1.85
N ASP A 101 -13.67 -9.11 -1.54
CA ASP A 101 -14.56 -10.14 -2.07
C ASP A 101 -16.00 -9.99 -1.57
N ASN A 102 -16.17 -9.63 -0.29
CA ASN A 102 -17.48 -9.33 0.29
C ASN A 102 -18.14 -8.13 -0.39
N LEU A 103 -17.36 -7.08 -0.68
CA LEU A 103 -17.82 -5.88 -1.37
C LEU A 103 -18.35 -6.18 -2.79
N LEU A 104 -17.78 -7.17 -3.49
CA LEU A 104 -18.30 -7.66 -4.77
C LEU A 104 -19.47 -8.64 -4.63
N SER A 105 -19.56 -9.35 -3.52
CA SER A 105 -20.60 -10.38 -3.29
C SER A 105 -21.92 -9.79 -2.79
N ASP A 106 -21.90 -8.55 -2.29
CA ASP A 106 -23.12 -7.83 -1.93
C ASP A 106 -24.06 -7.71 -3.14
N LYS A 107 -25.29 -8.17 -2.96
CA LYS A 107 -26.35 -8.20 -3.97
C LYS A 107 -27.09 -6.86 -4.07
N ASN A 108 -26.71 -5.86 -3.27
CA ASN A 108 -27.28 -4.51 -3.36
C ASN A 108 -27.13 -3.92 -4.77
N GLU A 109 -28.26 -3.49 -5.32
CA GLU A 109 -28.54 -3.26 -6.74
C GLU A 109 -27.92 -1.98 -7.35
N LYS A 110 -26.85 -1.42 -6.77
CA LYS A 110 -26.22 -0.18 -7.30
C LYS A 110 -24.70 -0.28 -7.45
N LYS A 111 -24.22 -1.33 -8.13
CA LYS A 111 -22.87 -1.34 -8.72
C LYS A 111 -22.84 -0.51 -10.01
N ASN A 112 -23.04 0.80 -9.85
CA ASN A 112 -22.93 1.74 -10.95
C ASN A 112 -21.46 1.94 -11.36
N ILE A 113 -21.23 2.69 -12.44
CA ILE A 113 -19.89 2.95 -12.96
C ILE A 113 -18.98 3.60 -11.91
N LYS A 114 -19.52 4.50 -11.06
CA LYS A 114 -18.78 5.16 -9.96
C LYS A 114 -18.26 4.14 -8.96
N PHE A 115 -19.12 3.23 -8.50
CA PHE A 115 -18.74 2.16 -7.57
C PHE A 115 -17.65 1.27 -8.17
N MET A 116 -17.80 0.85 -9.44
CA MET A 116 -16.79 0.01 -10.10
C MET A 116 -15.45 0.74 -10.28
N HIS A 117 -15.46 2.06 -10.48
CA HIS A 117 -14.25 2.85 -10.55
C HIS A 117 -13.57 2.97 -9.17
N ALA A 118 -14.34 3.26 -8.11
CA ALA A 118 -13.83 3.27 -6.73
C ALA A 118 -13.25 1.90 -6.33
N TYR A 119 -13.95 0.81 -6.65
CA TYR A 119 -13.50 -0.56 -6.41
C TYR A 119 -12.13 -0.86 -7.06
N ARG A 120 -11.91 -0.39 -8.30
CA ARG A 120 -10.61 -0.55 -8.98
C ARG A 120 -9.50 0.20 -8.26
N LEU A 121 -9.77 1.41 -7.78
CA LEU A 121 -8.80 2.21 -7.01
C LEU A 121 -8.48 1.56 -5.66
N ILE A 122 -9.49 1.02 -4.97
CA ILE A 122 -9.31 0.25 -3.72
C ILE A 122 -8.41 -0.96 -3.97
N LYS A 123 -8.68 -1.72 -5.03
CA LYS A 123 -7.86 -2.87 -5.42
C LYS A 123 -6.42 -2.46 -5.75
N GLU A 124 -6.25 -1.39 -6.53
CA GLU A 124 -4.92 -0.85 -6.87
C GLU A 124 -4.15 -0.39 -5.63
N CYS A 125 -4.83 0.26 -4.68
CA CYS A 125 -4.27 0.65 -3.38
C CYS A 125 -3.72 -0.56 -2.63
N GLY A 126 -4.52 -1.61 -2.42
CA GLY A 126 -4.06 -2.79 -1.70
C GLY A 126 -2.87 -3.47 -2.37
N VAL A 127 -2.86 -3.54 -3.71
CA VAL A 127 -1.70 -4.06 -4.47
C VAL A 127 -0.45 -3.21 -4.23
N LEU A 128 -0.57 -1.87 -4.22
CA LEU A 128 0.55 -0.98 -3.94
C LEU A 128 1.07 -1.13 -2.51
N LEU A 129 0.19 -1.21 -1.51
CA LEU A 129 0.58 -1.42 -0.10
C LEU A 129 1.38 -2.73 0.07
N ILE A 130 0.90 -3.82 -0.54
CA ILE A 130 1.58 -5.12 -0.51
C ILE A 130 2.93 -5.04 -1.22
N LYS A 131 3.00 -4.35 -2.36
CA LYS A 131 4.23 -4.16 -3.13
C LYS A 131 5.26 -3.35 -2.34
N LEU A 132 4.87 -2.23 -1.75
CA LEU A 132 5.71 -1.36 -0.92
C LEU A 132 6.29 -2.12 0.28
N ALA A 133 5.45 -2.84 1.03
CA ALA A 133 5.89 -3.66 2.17
C ALA A 133 6.88 -4.77 1.78
N THR A 134 6.72 -5.33 0.58
CA THR A 134 7.57 -6.43 0.08
C THR A 134 8.89 -5.93 -0.48
N LEU A 135 8.86 -4.88 -1.30
CA LEU A 135 10.04 -4.32 -1.96
C LEU A 135 10.92 -3.53 -1.00
N ARG A 136 10.31 -2.79 -0.05
CA ARG A 136 11.02 -1.94 0.93
C ARG A 136 11.91 -0.89 0.29
N VAL A 137 11.52 -0.47 -0.91
CA VAL A 137 12.17 0.58 -1.69
C VAL A 137 11.06 1.49 -2.25
N PRO A 138 11.30 2.80 -2.34
CA PRO A 138 10.31 3.73 -2.85
C PRO A 138 10.00 3.45 -4.34
N ILE A 139 8.75 3.62 -4.73
CA ILE A 139 8.23 3.49 -6.10
C ILE A 139 7.42 4.74 -6.48
N PRO A 140 8.09 5.92 -6.55
CA PRO A 140 7.43 7.22 -6.61
C PRO A 140 6.59 7.44 -7.87
N ASP A 141 6.91 6.80 -9.00
CA ASP A 141 6.12 6.94 -10.23
C ASP A 141 4.80 6.18 -10.11
N SER A 142 4.84 4.97 -9.55
CA SER A 142 3.64 4.18 -9.24
C SER A 142 2.73 4.92 -8.25
N VAL A 143 3.30 5.47 -7.18
CA VAL A 143 2.55 6.22 -6.16
C VAL A 143 1.93 7.48 -6.77
N ARG A 144 2.71 8.28 -7.52
CA ARG A 144 2.20 9.49 -8.18
C ARG A 144 1.10 9.19 -9.19
N SER A 145 1.23 8.10 -9.95
CA SER A 145 0.19 7.66 -10.89
C SER A 145 -1.10 7.34 -10.14
N PHE A 146 -1.00 6.60 -9.03
CA PHE A 146 -2.14 6.23 -8.21
C PHE A 146 -2.82 7.43 -7.54
N THR A 147 -2.05 8.31 -6.90
CA THR A 147 -2.61 9.50 -6.23
C THR A 147 -3.32 10.41 -7.23
N LYS A 148 -2.75 10.58 -8.43
CA LYS A 148 -3.39 11.33 -9.52
C LYS A 148 -4.74 10.73 -9.93
N LYS A 149 -4.86 9.41 -10.05
CA LYS A 149 -6.14 8.74 -10.33
C LYS A 149 -7.16 8.99 -9.21
N CYS A 150 -6.72 9.00 -7.95
CA CYS A 150 -7.60 9.29 -6.81
C CYS A 150 -8.11 10.75 -6.83
N GLU A 151 -7.23 11.69 -7.15
CA GLU A 151 -7.60 13.10 -7.33
C GLU A 151 -8.59 13.29 -8.49
N GLU A 152 -8.36 12.63 -9.62
CA GLU A 152 -9.25 12.67 -10.79
C GLU A 152 -10.63 12.09 -10.47
N PHE A 153 -10.69 10.98 -9.72
CA PHE A 153 -11.94 10.42 -9.22
C PHE A 153 -12.72 11.45 -8.39
N THR A 154 -12.05 12.06 -7.40
CA THR A 154 -12.67 13.02 -6.48
C THR A 154 -13.19 14.25 -7.25
N LYS A 155 -12.37 14.86 -8.12
CA LYS A 155 -12.74 16.02 -8.94
C LYS A 155 -13.94 15.76 -9.86
N ASN A 156 -14.06 14.56 -10.42
CA ASN A 156 -15.15 14.20 -11.33
C ASN A 156 -16.47 13.94 -10.59
N HIS A 157 -16.42 13.62 -9.30
CA HIS A 157 -17.58 13.27 -8.50
C HIS A 157 -18.01 14.35 -7.49
N GLU A 158 -17.24 15.43 -7.32
CA GLU A 158 -17.66 16.67 -6.63
C GLU A 158 -18.45 17.63 -7.53
N LYS A 159 -18.34 17.49 -8.87
CA LYS A 159 -19.00 18.38 -9.86
C LYS A 159 -20.39 17.91 -10.31
N MET A 160 -20.91 16.83 -9.74
CA MET A 160 -22.25 16.27 -10.02
C MET A 160 -23.14 16.44 -8.79
#